data_AF-A0A8T4DEA2-F1
#
_entry.id   AF-A0A8T4DEA2-F1
#
_cell.length_a   1.000
_cell.length_b   1.000
_cell.length_c   1.000
_cell.angle_alpha   90.00
_cell.angle_beta   90.00
_cell.angle_gamma   90.00
#
_symmetry.space_group_name_H-M   'P 1'
#
loop_
_entity.id
_entity.type
_entity.pdbx_description
1 polymer ?
#
loop_
_entity_poly.entity_id
_entity_poly.type
_entity_poly.pdbx_seq_one_letter_code
_entity_poly.pdbx_strand_id
1 'polypeptide(L)' 'MELKFDVERNKKERLEFIHYYADWVKRMPNEIWSRQQADLIDSFMLNTRNFKMTPESYLEMANLRMRRRDERQEEAIR' A
#
# COMPACT_ATOMS: atom_id res chain seq x y z
N MET A 1 -23.02 -10.44 -6.21
CA MET A 1 -22.85 -9.38 -7.22
C MET A 1 -21.37 -9.34 -7.56
N GLU A 2 -20.94 -9.96 -8.66
CA GLU A 2 -19.53 -9.95 -9.06
C GLU A 2 -19.21 -8.56 -9.62
N LEU A 3 -18.44 -7.76 -8.87
CA LEU A 3 -17.81 -6.56 -9.41
C LEU A 3 -16.70 -7.02 -10.36
N LYS A 4 -17.04 -7.28 -11.63
CA LYS A 4 -16.05 -7.30 -12.72
C LYS A 4 -15.49 -5.89 -12.84
N PHE A 5 -14.49 -5.59 -12.03
CA PHE A 5 -13.78 -4.33 -12.09
C PHE A 5 -13.09 -4.22 -13.45
N ASP A 6 -13.42 -3.16 -14.18
CA ASP A 6 -12.67 -2.76 -15.36
C ASP A 6 -11.27 -2.33 -14.89
N VAL A 7 -10.29 -3.20 -15.14
CA VAL A 7 -8.91 -3.03 -14.68
C VAL A 7 -8.31 -1.74 -15.20
N GLU A 8 -8.64 -1.36 -16.44
CA GLU A 8 -8.13 -0.13 -17.05
C GLU A 8 -8.80 1.10 -16.44
N ARG A 9 -10.11 1.04 -16.18
CA ARG A 9 -10.81 2.13 -15.49
C ARG A 9 -10.25 2.35 -14.08
N ASN A 10 -10.07 1.28 -13.30
CA ASN A 10 -9.49 1.37 -11.96
C ASN A 10 -8.06 1.94 -11.98
N LYS A 11 -7.26 1.55 -12.97
CA LYS A 11 -5.90 2.05 -13.14
C LYS A 11 -5.92 3.54 -13.46
N LYS A 12 -6.79 3.98 -14.36
CA LYS A 12 -6.97 5.38 -14.72
C LYS A 12 -7.39 6.22 -13.52
N GLU A 13 -8.43 5.80 -12.79
CA GLU A 13 -8.92 6.48 -11.58
C GLU A 13 -7.81 6.61 -10.52
N ARG A 14 -7.00 5.55 -10.33
CA ARG A 14 -5.84 5.58 -9.42
C ARG A 14 -4.79 6.60 -9.85
N LEU A 15 -4.45 6.65 -11.14
CA LEU A 15 -3.48 7.61 -11.66
C LEU A 15 -3.99 9.04 -11.52
N GLU A 16 -5.25 9.29 -11.85
CA GLU A 16 -5.90 10.60 -11.68
C GLU A 16 -5.85 11.06 -10.23
N PHE A 17 -6.18 10.17 -9.29
CA PHE A 17 -6.08 10.47 -7.85
C PHE A 17 -4.65 10.79 -7.44
N ILE A 18 -3.66 10.00 -7.88
CA ILE A 18 -2.25 10.23 -7.55
C ILE A 18 -1.79 11.61 -8.04
N HIS A 19 -2.13 11.98 -9.28
CA HIS A 19 -1.77 13.28 -9.84
C HIS A 19 -2.43 14.42 -9.06
N TYR A 20 -3.74 14.32 -8.83
CA TYR A 20 -4.49 15.29 -8.05
C TYR A 20 -3.89 15.49 -6.65
N TYR A 21 -3.63 14.39 -5.95
CA TYR A 21 -3.13 14.44 -4.58
C TYR A 21 -1.69 14.98 -4.53
N ALA A 22 -0.83 14.59 -5.46
CA ALA A 22 0.53 15.11 -5.56
C ALA A 22 0.55 16.63 -5.78
N ASP A 23 -0.33 17.15 -6.63
CA ASP A 23 -0.44 18.59 -6.86
C ASP A 23 -1.03 19.33 -5.68
N TRP A 24 -1.95 18.71 -4.94
CA TRP A 24 -2.44 19.25 -3.67
C TRP A 24 -1.30 19.35 -2.64
N VAL A 25 -0.52 18.27 -2.44
CA VAL A 25 0.61 18.26 -1.49
C VAL A 25 1.62 19.37 -1.80
N LYS A 26 1.97 19.58 -3.08
CA LYS A 26 2.90 20.66 -3.49
C LYS A 26 2.40 22.08 -3.15
N ARG A 27 1.09 22.26 -3.03
CA ARG A 27 0.45 23.57 -2.80
C ARG A 27 0.17 23.87 -1.34
N MET A 28 0.20 22.86 -0.47
CA MET A 28 -0.16 23.00 0.93
C MET A 28 1.03 23.38 1.81
N PRO A 29 0.82 24.22 2.83
CA PRO A 29 1.83 24.45 3.87
C PRO A 29 2.26 23.15 4.54
N ASN A 30 3.56 23.02 4.81
CA ASN A 30 4.15 21.81 5.39
C ASN A 30 3.53 21.46 6.74
N GLU A 31 3.07 22.43 7.53
CA GLU A 31 2.45 22.24 8.84
C GLU A 31 1.10 21.52 8.71
N ILE A 32 0.33 21.84 7.66
CA ILE A 32 -0.98 21.22 7.41
C ILE A 32 -0.79 19.79 6.93
N TRP A 33 0.11 19.59 5.97
CA TRP A 33 0.42 18.25 5.44
C TRP A 33 1.01 17.33 6.51
N SER A 34 1.99 17.82 7.28
CA SER A 34 2.63 17.06 8.36
C SER A 34 1.62 16.62 9.42
N ARG A 35 0.69 17.51 9.81
CA ARG A 35 -0.37 17.16 10.77
C ARG A 35 -1.30 16.09 10.24
N GLN A 36 -1.80 16.23 9.01
CA GLN A 36 -2.68 15.21 8.42
C GLN A 36 -1.97 13.86 8.22
N GLN A 37 -0.68 13.87 7.89
CA GLN A 37 0.12 12.65 7.84
C GLN A 37 0.29 12.00 9.22
N ALA A 38 0.53 12.80 10.27
CA ALA A 38 0.60 12.30 11.64
C ALA A 38 -0.73 11.65 12.05
N ASP A 39 -1.87 12.32 11.84
CA ASP A 39 -3.20 11.79 12.17
C ASP A 39 -3.49 10.45 11.46
N LEU A 40 -3.06 10.33 10.20
CA LEU A 40 -3.19 9.09 9.41
C LEU A 40 -2.32 7.96 9.96
N ILE A 41 -1.05 8.25 10.26
CA ILE A 41 -0.11 7.28 10.83
C ILE A 41 -0.62 6.81 12.19
N ASP A 42 -1.07 7.73 13.05
CA ASP A 42 -1.61 7.40 14.36
C ASP A 42 -2.85 6.50 14.25
N SER A 43 -3.72 6.77 13.27
CA SER A 43 -4.88 5.92 12.98
C SER A 43 -4.47 4.50 12.57
N PHE A 44 -3.42 4.36 11.75
CA PHE A 44 -2.87 3.04 11.40
C PHE A 44 -2.28 2.34 12.62
N MET A 45 -1.48 3.04 13.42
CA MET A 45 -0.86 2.49 14.63
C MET A 45 -1.91 2.04 15.64
N LEU A 46 -2.97 2.81 15.85
CA LEU A 46 -4.11 2.39 16.67
C LEU A 46 -4.79 1.14 16.10
N ASN A 47 -4.97 1.07 14.78
CA ASN A 47 -5.61 -0.07 14.13
C ASN A 47 -4.76 -1.35 14.20
N THR A 48 -3.41 -1.25 14.19
CA THR A 48 -2.52 -2.42 14.26
C THR A 48 -2.78 -3.31 15.47
N ARG A 49 -3.28 -2.74 16.58
CA ARG A 49 -3.66 -3.50 17.79
C ARG A 49 -4.81 -4.48 17.54
N ASN A 50 -5.65 -4.20 16.54
CA ASN A 50 -6.78 -5.04 16.13
C ASN A 50 -6.43 -5.92 14.92
N PHE A 51 -5.16 -5.94 14.49
CA PHE A 51 -4.76 -6.72 13.34
C PHE A 51 -4.83 -8.22 13.67
N LYS A 52 -5.39 -9.01 12.76
CA LYS A 52 -5.66 -10.45 12.98
C LYS A 52 -4.40 -11.34 12.97
N MET A 53 -3.22 -10.75 12.89
CA MET A 53 -1.95 -11.43 12.67
C MET A 53 -0.88 -10.77 13.53
N THR A 54 -0.01 -11.58 14.12
CA THR A 54 1.12 -11.04 14.89
C THR A 54 2.21 -10.53 13.93
N PRO A 55 3.08 -9.61 14.38
CA PRO A 55 4.23 -9.17 13.59
C PRO A 55 5.08 -10.33 13.07
N GLU A 56 5.31 -11.36 13.91
CA GLU A 56 6.11 -12.54 13.57
C GLU A 56 5.45 -13.34 12.44
N SER A 57 4.13 -13.57 12.54
CA SER A 57 3.36 -14.27 11.51
C SER A 57 3.35 -13.50 10.18
N TYR A 58 3.30 -12.16 10.23
CA TYR A 58 3.41 -11.33 9.04
C TYR A 58 4.79 -11.45 8.38
N LEU A 59 5.87 -11.36 9.17
CA LEU A 59 7.24 -11.46 8.68
C LEU A 59 7.53 -12.83 8.07
N GLU A 60 7.03 -13.91 8.68
CA GLU A 60 7.13 -15.26 8.12
C GLU A 60 6.46 -15.33 6.74
N MET A 61 5.21 -14.84 6.62
CA MET A 61 4.49 -14.80 5.35
C MET A 61 5.24 -13.98 4.29
N ALA A 62 5.78 -12.82 4.66
CA ALA A 62 6.52 -11.96 3.74
C ALA A 62 7.81 -12.64 3.24
N ASN A 63 8.57 -13.26 4.13
CA ASN A 63 9.78 -14.00 3.80
C ASN A 63 9.49 -15.22 2.90
N LEU A 64 8.38 -15.93 3.13
CA LEU A 64 7.91 -17.00 2.26
C LEU A 64 7.53 -16.51 0.86
N ARG A 65 6.99 -15.28 0.73
CA ARG A 65 6.71 -14.69 -0.58
C ARG A 65 7.98 -14.31 -1.33
N MET A 66 8.99 -13.80 -0.62
CA MET A 66 10.28 -13.46 -1.23
C MET A 66 10.99 -14.70 -1.75
N ARG A 67 11.12 -15.75 -0.93
CA ARG A 67 11.72 -17.04 -1.35
C ARG A 67 11.08 -17.61 -2.62
N ARG A 68 9.74 -17.66 -2.66
CA ARG A 68 8.99 -18.11 -3.85
C ARG A 68 9.15 -17.22 -5.07
N ARG A 69 9.55 -15.96 -4.90
CA ARG A 69 9.86 -15.08 -6.03
C ARG A 69 11.25 -15.41 -6.57
N ASP A 70 12.21 -15.61 -5.68
CA ASP A 70 13.60 -15.92 -6.04
C ASP A 70 13.68 -17.28 -6.74
N GLU A 71 13.01 -18.31 -6.20
CA GLU A 71 12.90 -19.65 -6.83
C GLU A 71 12.32 -19.58 -8.25
N ARG A 72 11.26 -18.79 -8.46
CA ARG A 72 10.67 -18.59 -9.80
C ARG A 72 11.59 -17.84 -10.76
N GLN A 73 12.44 -16.95 -10.25
CA GLN A 73 13.43 -16.26 -11.08
C GLN A 73 14.58 -17.20 -11.46
N GLU A 74 15.02 -18.06 -10.53
CA GLU A 74 16.05 -19.08 -10.81
C GLU A 74 15.57 -20.12 -11.82
N GLU A 75 14.32 -20.59 -11.71
CA GLU A 75 13.71 -21.50 -12.69
C GLU A 75 13.57 -20.86 -14.09
N ALA A 76 13.31 -19.56 -14.18
CA ALA A 76 13.18 -18.86 -15.46
C ALA A 76 14.53 -18.61 -16.19
N ILE A 77 15.65 -18.78 -15.49
CA ILE A 77 17.01 -18.58 -16.03
C ILE A 77 17.66 -19.92 -16.45
N ARG A 78 17.13 -21.06 -15.98
CA ARG A 78 17.53 -22.41 -16.42
C ARG A 78 16.86 -22.82 -17.73
#